data_AF-B5XR64-F1
#
_entry.id   AF-B5XR64-F1
#
_cell.length_a   1.000
_cell.length_b   1.000
_cell.length_c   1.000
_cell.angle_alpha   90.00
_cell.angle_beta   90.00
_cell.angle_gamma   90.00
#
_symmetry.space_group_name_H-M   'P 1'
#
loop_
_entity.id
_entity.type
_entity.pdbx_description
1 polymer ?
#
loop_
_entity_poly.entity_id
_entity_poly.type
_entity_poly.pdbx_seq_one_letter_code
_entity_poly.pdbx_strand_id
1 'polypeptide(L)'
;MQFCPVGIPLAMFLASAGKRTTTRAQLAIRLMSLCEVNMRLINRSRHSPLGRQACDAALAKHVELYGDYGRQKMKRTYTVVVQGTKITVEVVNRNCSYVATAMNCARRLRHLPGQVS
;
A
#
# COMPACT_ATOMS: atom_id res chain seq x y z
N MET A 1 14.29 47.40 51.61
CA MET A 1 15.40 47.56 50.65
C MET A 1 16.21 46.28 50.66
N GLN A 2 16.00 45.38 49.70
CA GLN A 2 16.86 44.21 49.54
C GLN A 2 16.99 43.93 48.04
N PHE A 3 18.18 44.22 47.52
CA PHE A 3 18.58 44.06 46.12
C PHE A 3 19.16 42.66 45.91
N CYS A 4 18.83 42.03 44.78
CA CYS A 4 19.58 40.89 44.22
C CYS A 4 20.70 41.41 43.28
N PRO A 5 21.85 40.71 43.14
CA PRO A 5 23.10 41.31 42.66
C PRO A 5 23.31 41.31 41.13
N VAL A 6 22.27 41.24 40.30
CA VAL A 6 22.36 41.51 38.85
C VAL A 6 20.97 41.92 38.34
N GLY A 7 20.74 43.23 38.19
CA GLY A 7 19.44 43.79 37.84
C GLY A 7 18.97 43.41 36.43
N ILE A 8 18.12 42.39 36.33
CA ILE A 8 17.43 42.04 35.08
C ILE A 8 15.93 41.85 35.38
N PRO A 9 15.03 42.60 34.74
CA PRO A 9 13.59 42.50 35.00
C PRO A 9 13.00 41.18 34.51
N LEU A 10 12.05 40.65 35.28
CA LEU A 10 11.30 39.40 35.07
C LEU A 10 10.26 39.51 33.92
N ALA A 11 10.67 40.09 32.79
CA ALA A 11 9.80 40.35 31.65
C ALA A 11 10.53 40.16 30.30
N MET A 12 11.39 39.15 30.16
CA MET A 12 11.96 38.79 28.86
C MET A 12 12.32 37.31 28.71
N PHE A 13 11.41 36.38 29.01
CA PHE A 13 11.51 35.04 28.38
C PHE A 13 10.12 34.41 28.17
N LEU A 14 9.17 35.23 27.71
CA LEU A 14 8.15 34.72 26.80
C LEU A 14 8.80 34.58 25.42
N ALA A 15 8.51 33.46 24.75
CA ALA A 15 8.99 33.06 23.41
C ALA A 15 10.31 32.29 23.34
N SER A 16 10.38 31.12 23.99
CA SER A 16 11.05 29.99 23.34
C SER A 16 10.05 29.30 22.41
N ALA A 17 9.79 29.95 21.27
CA ALA A 17 9.27 29.26 20.10
C ALA A 17 10.35 28.27 19.67
N GLY A 18 10.28 27.03 20.18
CA GLY A 18 11.11 25.93 19.75
C GLY A 18 10.96 25.77 18.24
N LYS A 19 11.84 26.42 17.48
CA LYS A 19 12.03 26.19 16.05
C LYS A 19 12.41 24.72 15.94
N ARG A 20 11.40 23.88 15.66
CA ARG A 20 11.58 22.48 15.29
C ARG A 20 12.26 22.43 13.94
N THR A 21 13.56 22.75 13.90
CA THR A 21 14.43 22.44 12.77
C THR A 21 14.63 20.93 12.78
N THR A 22 13.59 20.22 12.35
CA THR A 22 13.66 18.80 12.03
C THR A 22 14.77 18.71 10.99
N THR A 23 15.90 18.10 11.33
CA THR A 23 17.05 18.01 10.41
C THR A 23 16.61 17.29 9.14
N ARG A 24 17.26 17.53 7.99
CA ARG A 24 16.95 16.79 6.75
C ARG A 24 16.96 15.28 6.98
N ALA A 25 17.83 14.79 7.87
CA ALA A 25 17.85 13.40 8.30
C ALA A 25 16.59 13.00 9.08
N GLN A 26 16.15 13.78 10.09
CA GLN A 26 14.91 13.51 10.80
C GLN A 26 13.66 13.65 9.92
N LEU A 27 13.65 14.60 8.97
CA LEU A 27 12.56 14.77 8.02
C LEU A 27 12.56 13.61 7.02
N ALA A 28 13.73 13.15 6.56
CA ALA A 28 13.86 11.97 5.71
C ALA A 28 13.46 10.69 6.44
N ILE A 29 13.87 10.49 7.70
CA ILE A 29 13.47 9.35 8.53
C ILE A 29 11.96 9.40 8.79
N ARG A 30 11.40 10.58 9.08
CA ARG A 30 9.96 10.77 9.27
C ARG A 30 9.18 10.64 7.96
N LEU A 31 9.73 11.06 6.82
CA LEU A 31 9.21 10.80 5.48
C LEU A 31 9.33 9.33 5.10
N MET A 32 10.38 8.62 5.51
CA MET A 32 10.55 7.17 5.29
C MET A 32 9.60 6.36 6.20
N SER A 33 9.27 6.87 7.39
CA SER A 33 8.29 6.30 8.32
C SER A 33 6.84 6.62 7.92
N LEU A 34 6.57 7.77 7.29
CA LEU A 34 5.26 8.12 6.73
C LEU A 34 5.06 7.58 5.30
N CYS A 35 6.15 7.39 4.56
CA CYS A 35 6.25 6.49 3.40
C CYS A 35 6.59 5.08 3.89
N GLU A 36 5.89 4.58 4.91
CA GLU A 36 5.54 3.15 4.90
C GLU A 36 5.24 2.83 3.44
N VAL A 37 6.03 1.96 2.84
CA VAL A 37 5.88 1.57 1.44
C VAL A 37 4.65 0.67 1.42
N ASN A 38 3.48 1.23 1.72
CA ASN A 38 2.25 0.47 1.91
C ASN A 38 1.85 -0.03 0.54
N MET A 39 2.27 -1.26 0.24
CA MET A 39 2.03 -1.89 -1.03
C MET A 39 0.53 -2.08 -1.18
N ARG A 40 -0.06 -1.32 -2.10
CA ARG A 40 -1.51 -1.36 -2.26
C ARG A 40 -1.94 -2.68 -2.87
N LEU A 41 -2.79 -3.42 -2.16
CA LEU A 41 -3.37 -4.67 -2.63
C LEU A 41 -4.62 -4.37 -3.46
N ILE A 42 -4.61 -4.74 -4.74
CA ILE A 42 -5.69 -4.47 -5.68
C ILE A 42 -6.26 -5.79 -6.19
N ASN A 43 -7.51 -6.05 -5.82
CA ASN A 43 -8.28 -7.16 -6.35
C ASN A 43 -9.13 -6.70 -7.56
N ARG A 44 -8.87 -7.28 -8.74
CA ARG A 44 -9.63 -6.94 -9.97
C ARG A 44 -10.92 -7.74 -10.16
N SER A 45 -11.16 -8.78 -9.35
CA SER A 45 -12.35 -9.62 -9.48
C SER A 45 -13.58 -8.97 -8.81
N ARG A 46 -14.26 -8.11 -9.58
CA ARG A 46 -15.43 -7.36 -9.10
C ARG A 46 -16.72 -8.17 -9.11
N HIS A 47 -16.89 -9.09 -10.07
CA HIS A 47 -18.19 -9.71 -10.35
C HIS A 47 -18.34 -11.14 -9.81
N SER A 48 -17.24 -11.86 -9.55
CA SER A 48 -17.28 -13.24 -9.06
C SER A 48 -16.93 -13.31 -7.57
N PRO A 49 -17.80 -13.86 -6.70
CA PRO A 49 -17.49 -13.98 -5.27
C PRO A 49 -16.33 -14.96 -5.03
N LEU A 50 -16.29 -16.08 -5.77
CA LEU A 50 -15.20 -17.06 -5.72
C LEU A 50 -13.87 -16.47 -6.19
N GLY A 51 -13.90 -15.66 -7.26
CA GLY A 51 -12.71 -14.99 -7.78
C GLY A 51 -12.18 -13.98 -6.78
N ARG A 52 -13.06 -13.30 -6.04
CA ARG A 52 -12.68 -12.35 -5.00
C ARG A 52 -11.92 -13.03 -3.88
N GLN A 53 -12.51 -14.09 -3.32
CA GLN A 53 -11.87 -14.89 -2.28
C GLN A 53 -10.54 -15.49 -2.74
N ALA A 54 -10.46 -15.99 -3.98
CA ALA A 54 -9.22 -16.50 -4.55
C ALA A 54 -8.14 -15.42 -4.69
N CYS A 55 -8.51 -14.23 -5.17
CA CYS A 55 -7.59 -13.10 -5.29
C CYS A 55 -7.09 -12.62 -3.93
N ASP A 56 -7.95 -12.52 -2.93
CA ASP A 56 -7.58 -12.06 -1.60
C ASP A 56 -6.60 -13.06 -0.94
N ALA A 57 -6.87 -14.36 -1.06
CA ALA A 57 -5.96 -15.40 -0.60
C ALA A 57 -4.61 -15.40 -1.34
N ALA A 58 -4.62 -15.13 -2.65
CA ALA A 58 -3.38 -15.01 -3.43
C ALA A 58 -2.58 -13.76 -3.04
N LEU A 59 -3.24 -12.63 -2.79
CA LEU A 59 -2.59 -11.40 -2.32
C LEU A 59 -1.97 -11.58 -0.93
N ALA A 60 -2.69 -12.20 0.00
CA ALA A 60 -2.17 -12.51 1.33
C ALA A 60 -0.89 -13.35 1.24
N LYS A 61 -0.91 -14.46 0.50
CA LYS A 61 0.28 -15.29 0.26
C LYS A 61 1.41 -14.54 -0.44
N HIS A 62 1.10 -13.60 -1.33
CA HIS A 62 2.12 -12.83 -2.02
C HIS A 62 2.82 -11.84 -1.08
N VAL A 63 2.06 -11.20 -0.20
CA VAL A 63 2.57 -10.31 0.84
C VAL A 63 3.38 -11.09 1.87
N GLU A 64 2.96 -12.29 2.28
CA GLU A 64 3.77 -13.14 3.17
C GLU A 64 5.15 -13.47 2.59
N LEU A 65 5.23 -13.69 1.26
CA LEU A 65 6.47 -14.08 0.59
C LEU A 65 7.40 -12.90 0.28
N TYR A 66 6.85 -11.72 0.03
CA TYR A 66 7.61 -10.57 -0.50
C TYR A 66 7.54 -9.30 0.33
N GLY A 67 6.60 -9.24 1.28
CA GLY A 67 6.25 -8.04 2.00
C GLY A 67 5.98 -6.87 1.07
N ASP A 68 6.44 -5.70 1.50
CA ASP A 68 6.26 -4.43 0.80
C ASP A 68 7.30 -4.16 -0.30
N TYR A 69 8.30 -5.04 -0.46
CA TYR A 69 9.46 -4.79 -1.33
C TYR A 69 9.55 -5.74 -2.52
N GLY A 70 8.40 -6.21 -3.04
CA GLY A 70 8.38 -7.11 -4.17
C GLY A 70 9.12 -6.53 -5.38
N ARG A 71 9.81 -7.40 -6.13
CA ARG A 71 10.49 -7.02 -7.37
C ARG A 71 9.48 -6.54 -8.41
N GLN A 72 9.63 -5.30 -8.89
CA GLN A 72 8.69 -4.68 -9.82
C GLN A 72 8.62 -5.42 -11.16
N LYS A 73 7.48 -5.28 -11.86
CA LYS A 73 7.18 -5.89 -13.17
C LYS A 73 7.21 -7.42 -13.19
N MET A 74 7.32 -8.05 -12.02
CA MET A 74 7.21 -9.50 -11.87
C MET A 74 5.75 -9.92 -11.93
N LYS A 75 5.51 -11.08 -12.54
CA LYS A 75 4.23 -11.75 -12.60
C LYS A 75 4.37 -13.09 -11.90
N ARG A 76 3.43 -13.43 -11.04
CA ARG A 76 3.33 -14.76 -10.43
C ARG A 76 1.93 -15.30 -10.55
N THR A 77 1.85 -16.59 -10.86
CA THR A 77 0.58 -17.31 -10.94
C THR A 77 0.42 -18.16 -9.70
N TYR A 78 -0.72 -18.00 -9.03
CA TYR A 78 -1.12 -18.75 -7.85
C TYR A 78 -2.30 -19.64 -8.20
N THR A 79 -2.27 -20.90 -7.77
CA THR A 79 -3.42 -21.78 -7.83
C THR A 79 -4.05 -21.83 -6.45
N VAL A 80 -5.28 -21.32 -6.32
CA VAL A 80 -6.03 -21.28 -5.06
C VAL A 80 -7.24 -22.17 -5.19
N VAL A 81 -7.46 -23.04 -4.21
CA VAL A 81 -8.68 -23.86 -4.13
C VAL A 81 -9.68 -23.10 -3.26
N VAL A 82 -10.82 -22.73 -3.84
CA VAL A 82 -11.91 -22.05 -3.14
C VAL A 82 -13.18 -22.85 -3.36
N GLN A 83 -13.83 -23.31 -2.28
CA GLN A 83 -15.08 -24.09 -2.34
C GLN A 83 -15.00 -25.29 -3.31
N GLY A 84 -13.87 -26.01 -3.28
CA GLY A 84 -13.63 -27.18 -4.15
C GLY A 84 -13.25 -26.85 -5.61
N THR A 85 -13.30 -25.59 -6.02
CA THR A 85 -12.91 -25.16 -7.37
C THR A 85 -11.48 -24.65 -7.40
N LYS A 86 -10.67 -25.14 -8.34
CA LYS A 86 -9.30 -24.64 -8.58
C LYS A 86 -9.38 -23.36 -9.41
N ILE A 87 -8.96 -22.24 -8.83
CA ILE A 87 -8.91 -20.94 -9.49
C ILE A 87 -7.46 -20.50 -9.61
N THR A 88 -7.03 -20.21 -10.83
CA THR A 88 -5.70 -19.64 -11.08
C THR A 88 -5.78 -18.11 -11.01
N VAL A 89 -4.89 -17.48 -10.26
CA VAL A 89 -4.81 -16.02 -10.05
C VAL A 89 -3.43 -15.53 -10.49
N GLU A 90 -3.39 -14.55 -11.38
CA GLU A 90 -2.16 -13.83 -11.72
C GLU A 90 -2.02 -12.61 -10.81
N VAL A 91 -0.92 -12.53 -10.07
CA VAL A 91 -0.52 -11.34 -9.30
C VAL A 91 0.59 -10.63 -10.06
N VAL A 92 0.33 -9.38 -10.42
CA VAL A 92 1.29 -8.52 -11.12
C VAL A 92 1.79 -7.47 -10.16
N ASN A 93 3.12 -7.40 -10.02
CA ASN A 93 3.75 -6.36 -9.22
C ASN A 93 3.96 -5.07 -10.03
N ARG A 94 3.38 -3.98 -9.55
CA ARG A 94 3.53 -2.61 -10.09
C ARG A 94 4.50 -1.82 -9.20
N ASN A 95 4.68 -0.54 -9.47
CA ASN A 95 5.62 0.29 -8.71
C ASN A 95 5.29 0.37 -7.21
N CYS A 96 4.01 0.44 -6.86
CA CYS A 96 3.51 0.61 -5.48
C CYS A 96 2.24 -0.23 -5.21
N SER A 97 2.00 -1.28 -6.01
CA SER A 97 0.80 -2.10 -5.85
C SER A 97 0.97 -3.52 -6.34
N TYR A 98 0.32 -4.46 -5.66
CA TYR A 98 0.10 -5.81 -6.15
C TYR A 98 -1.31 -5.92 -6.73
N VAL A 99 -1.40 -6.35 -7.99
CA VAL A 99 -2.66 -6.45 -8.69
C VAL A 99 -2.98 -7.92 -8.94
N ALA A 100 -3.98 -8.45 -8.23
CA ALA A 100 -4.48 -9.80 -8.44
C ALA A 100 -5.61 -9.82 -9.47
N THR A 101 -5.50 -10.73 -10.43
CA THR A 101 -6.50 -10.99 -11.46
C THR A 101 -6.79 -12.48 -11.46
N ALA A 102 -7.99 -12.86 -11.03
CA ALA A 102 -8.45 -14.23 -11.16
C ALA A 102 -8.67 -14.56 -12.64
N MET A 103 -7.97 -15.58 -13.13
CA MET A 103 -8.15 -16.14 -14.46
C MET A 103 -9.33 -17.12 -14.42
N ASN A 104 -10.52 -16.58 -14.13
CA ASN A 104 -11.77 -17.30 -14.32
C ASN A 104 -12.00 -17.29 -15.83
N CYS A 105 -11.77 -18.43 -16.47
CA CYS A 105 -11.77 -18.68 -17.91
C CYS A 105 -12.83 -17.89 -18.75
N ALA A 106 -12.48 -17.70 -20.04
CA ALA A 106 -13.14 -16.95 -21.11
C ALA A 106 -13.36 -15.44 -20.85
N ARG A 107 -12.57 -14.61 -21.54
CA ARG A 107 -12.83 -13.17 -21.67
C ARG A 107 -14.22 -12.99 -22.28
N ARG A 108 -15.14 -12.34 -21.57
CA ARG A 108 -16.47 -12.01 -22.12
C ARG A 108 -16.29 -11.13 -23.36
N LEU A 109 -16.47 -11.72 -24.54
CA LEU A 109 -16.50 -11.00 -25.81
C LEU A 109 -17.79 -10.17 -25.82
N ARG A 110 -17.65 -8.85 -25.88
CA ARG A 110 -18.80 -7.94 -25.85
C ARG A 110 -19.33 -7.63 -27.26
N HIS A 111 -18.46 -7.68 -28.27
CA HIS A 111 -18.75 -7.27 -29.65
C HIS A 111 -18.32 -8.39 -30.59
N LEU A 112 -19.13 -9.44 -30.66
CA LEU A 112 -18.92 -10.48 -31.66
C LEU A 112 -19.42 -9.94 -33.02
N PRO A 113 -18.63 -10.06 -34.10
CA PRO A 113 -19.12 -9.71 -35.43
C PRO A 113 -20.38 -10.53 -35.74
N GLY A 114 -21.48 -9.86 -36.09
CA GLY A 114 -22.79 -10.50 -36.36
C GLY A 114 -23.81 -10.42 -35.21
N GLN A 115 -23.51 -9.76 -34.09
CA GLN A 115 -24.53 -9.43 -33.08
C GLN A 115 -25.42 -8.30 -33.61
N VAL A 116 -26.67 -8.62 -33.96
CA VAL A 116 -27.70 -7.63 -34.27
C VAL A 116 -28.25 -7.11 -32.93
N SER A 117 -28.28 -5.78 -32.78
CA SER A 117 -28.76 -5.06 -31.59
C SER A 117 -30.26 -5.20 -31.36
#